data_AF-A0A4Q3EWT3-F1
#
_entry.id   AF-A0A4Q3EWT3-F1
#
_cell.length_a   1.000
_cell.length_b   1.000
_cell.length_c   1.000
_cell.angle_alpha   90.00
_cell.angle_beta   90.00
_cell.angle_gamma   90.00
#
_symmetry.space_group_name_H-M   'P 1'
#
loop_
_entity.id
_entity.type
_entity.pdbx_description
1 polymer ?
#
loop_
_entity_poly.entity_id
_entity_poly.type
_entity_poly.pdbx_seq_one_letter_code
_entity_poly.pdbx_strand_id
1 'polypeptide(L)'
;MRGFGFSKYIPNQIPKGGFDDLMKLFLELLNYTAGDAGEALAWMNELDKQYNMTNDEYGMGNFIDDLKQKGYLDEDKQNGEFKITGKTEQS
;
A
#
# COMPACT_ATOMS: atom_id res chain seq x y z
N MET A 1 -6.03 -39.93 -5.22
CA MET A 1 -5.39 -38.71 -5.79
C MET A 1 -6.21 -37.51 -5.35
N ARG A 2 -5.60 -36.52 -4.68
CA ARG A 2 -6.28 -35.25 -4.38
C ARG A 2 -6.32 -34.43 -5.68
N GLY A 3 -7.52 -34.13 -6.17
CA GLY A 3 -7.70 -33.33 -7.38
C GLY A 3 -7.28 -31.88 -7.14
N PHE A 4 -6.67 -31.26 -8.15
CA PHE A 4 -6.39 -29.83 -8.16
C PHE A 4 -7.70 -29.09 -8.44
N GLY A 5 -8.14 -28.26 -7.48
CA GLY A 5 -9.28 -27.37 -7.66
C GLY A 5 -8.80 -26.07 -8.29
N PHE A 6 -9.05 -25.88 -9.58
CA PHE A 6 -8.84 -24.59 -10.23
C PHE A 6 -10.12 -23.76 -10.08
N SER A 7 -10.03 -22.65 -9.37
CA SER A 7 -11.06 -21.62 -9.39
C SER A 7 -10.76 -20.62 -10.51
N LYS A 8 -11.81 -20.02 -11.07
CA LYS A 8 -11.69 -18.96 -12.05
C LYS A 8 -11.06 -17.75 -11.35
N TYR A 9 -9.92 -17.25 -11.84
CA TYR A 9 -9.36 -16.00 -11.36
C TYR A 9 -10.37 -14.89 -11.65
N ILE A 10 -10.86 -14.23 -10.60
CA ILE A 10 -11.74 -13.07 -10.71
C ILE A 10 -10.85 -11.84 -10.48
N PRO A 11 -10.36 -11.18 -11.54
CA PRO A 11 -9.68 -9.89 -11.39
C PRO A 11 -10.74 -8.84 -11.10
N ASN A 12 -11.11 -8.65 -9.84
CA ASN A 12 -11.85 -7.45 -9.45
C ASN A 12 -12.03 -7.40 -7.95
N GLN A 13 -11.03 -6.86 -7.24
CA GLN A 13 -11.35 -5.94 -6.16
C GLN A 13 -10.38 -4.78 -6.33
N ILE A 14 -10.87 -3.67 -6.90
CA ILE A 14 -10.28 -2.37 -6.54
C ILE A 14 -10.24 -2.39 -5.02
N PRO A 15 -9.07 -2.11 -4.41
CA PRO A 15 -8.92 -2.14 -2.96
C PRO A 15 -10.11 -1.41 -2.32
N LYS A 16 -10.88 -2.10 -1.46
CA LYS A 16 -12.12 -1.53 -0.89
C LYS A 16 -11.83 -0.54 0.24
N GLY A 17 -10.69 0.15 0.18
CA GLY A 17 -10.22 1.10 1.19
C GLY A 17 -9.67 0.46 2.46
N GLY A 18 -9.32 -0.83 2.45
CA GLY A 18 -8.69 -1.48 3.60
C GLY A 18 -7.17 -1.36 3.61
N PHE A 19 -6.56 -1.46 4.80
CA PHE A 19 -5.10 -1.48 4.96
C PHE A 19 -4.42 -2.53 4.08
N ASP A 20 -4.85 -3.79 4.12
CA ASP A 20 -4.19 -4.89 3.38
C ASP A 20 -4.23 -4.71 1.86
N ASP A 21 -5.28 -4.04 1.41
CA ASP A 21 -5.61 -3.78 0.02
C ASP A 21 -4.71 -2.64 -0.52
N LEU A 22 -4.60 -1.55 0.24
CA LEU A 22 -3.67 -0.46 -0.04
C LEU A 22 -2.20 -0.88 0.14
N MET A 23 -1.92 -1.80 1.08
CA MET A 23 -0.58 -2.32 1.32
C MET A 23 -0.03 -3.09 0.12
N LYS A 24 -0.86 -3.95 -0.49
CA LYS A 24 -0.46 -4.66 -1.72
C LYS A 24 -0.08 -3.69 -2.83
N LEU A 25 -0.90 -2.64 -3.01
CA LEU A 25 -0.62 -1.61 -4.01
C LEU A 25 0.65 -0.82 -3.67
N PHE A 26 0.87 -0.47 -2.40
CA PHE A 26 2.07 0.22 -1.94
C PHE A 26 3.34 -0.59 -2.24
N LEU A 27 3.36 -1.88 -1.93
CA LEU A 27 4.49 -2.76 -2.23
C LEU A 27 4.74 -2.88 -3.74
N GLU A 28 3.69 -2.96 -4.54
CA GLU A 28 3.81 -2.94 -6.00
C GLU A 28 4.43 -1.62 -6.49
N LEU A 29 3.95 -0.47 -6.00
CA LEU A 29 4.48 0.84 -6.36
C LEU A 29 5.93 1.04 -5.91
N LEU A 30 6.33 0.52 -4.75
CA LEU A 30 7.73 0.54 -4.30
C LEU A 30 8.67 -0.15 -5.30
N ASN A 31 8.23 -1.21 -5.99
CA ASN A 31 9.03 -1.83 -7.03
C ASN A 31 9.21 -0.91 -8.24
N TYR A 32 8.20 -0.10 -8.58
CA TYR A 32 8.26 0.85 -9.68
C TYR A 32 8.99 2.15 -9.33
N THR A 33 9.04 2.54 -8.05
CA THR A 33 9.75 3.72 -7.54
C THR A 33 11.12 3.39 -6.96
N ALA A 34 11.64 2.18 -7.22
CA ALA A 34 12.94 1.72 -6.74
C ALA A 34 13.12 1.84 -5.20
N GLY A 35 12.05 1.62 -4.45
CA GLY A 35 12.03 1.70 -2.99
C GLY A 35 11.75 3.09 -2.41
N ASP A 36 11.54 4.11 -3.24
CA ASP A 36 11.17 5.44 -2.76
C ASP A 36 9.72 5.44 -2.26
N ALA A 37 9.56 5.52 -0.94
CA ALA A 37 8.27 5.53 -0.28
C ALA A 37 7.49 6.83 -0.51
N GLY A 38 8.18 7.96 -0.61
CA GLY A 38 7.54 9.25 -0.86
C GLY A 38 6.90 9.27 -2.24
N GLU A 39 7.63 8.82 -3.26
CA GLU A 39 7.09 8.67 -4.61
C GLU A 39 5.97 7.63 -4.69
N ALA A 40 6.12 6.48 -4.02
CA ALA A 40 5.07 5.45 -4.01
C ALA A 40 3.77 5.99 -3.40
N LEU A 41 3.85 6.69 -2.27
CA LEU A 41 2.69 7.34 -1.63
C LEU A 41 2.09 8.46 -2.49
N ALA A 42 2.91 9.20 -3.24
CA ALA A 42 2.42 10.19 -4.20
C ALA A 42 1.60 9.53 -5.32
N TRP A 43 2.10 8.41 -5.89
CA TRP A 43 1.35 7.63 -6.88
C TRP A 43 0.05 7.06 -6.32
N MET A 44 0.05 6.57 -5.08
CA MET A 44 -1.17 6.10 -4.42
C MET A 44 -2.23 7.20 -4.32
N ASN A 45 -1.85 8.44 -4.00
CA ASN A 45 -2.77 9.57 -3.97
C ASN A 45 -3.34 9.89 -5.36
N GLU A 46 -2.53 9.83 -6.41
CA GLU A 46 -3.01 10.07 -7.78
C GLU A 46 -3.98 8.98 -8.23
N LEU A 47 -3.70 7.71 -7.92
CA LEU A 47 -4.59 6.60 -8.19
C LEU A 47 -5.90 6.72 -7.39
N ASP A 48 -5.82 7.16 -6.14
CA ASP A 48 -6.99 7.30 -5.28
C ASP A 48 -7.97 8.34 -5.84
N LYS A 49 -7.46 9.47 -6.35
CA LYS A 49 -8.26 10.49 -7.03
C LYS A 49 -9.00 9.95 -8.27
N GLN A 50 -8.39 9.00 -8.99
CA GLN A 50 -8.99 8.45 -10.22
C GLN A 50 -9.97 7.32 -9.94
N TYR A 51 -9.68 6.48 -8.95
CA TYR A 51 -10.39 5.22 -8.74
C TYR A 51 -11.18 5.15 -7.43
N ASN A 52 -11.12 6.17 -6.58
CA ASN A 52 -11.74 6.23 -5.25
C ASN A 52 -11.45 4.95 -4.45
N MET A 53 -10.17 4.68 -4.24
CA MET A 53 -9.71 3.47 -3.54
C MET A 53 -9.94 3.60 -2.03
N THR A 54 -10.01 4.81 -1.51
CA THR A 54 -10.29 5.15 -0.11
C THR A 54 -11.73 5.64 0.06
N ASN A 55 -12.15 5.83 1.32
CA ASN A 55 -13.48 6.33 1.67
C ASN A 55 -13.44 7.22 2.93
N ASP A 56 -14.59 7.73 3.35
CA ASP A 56 -14.71 8.61 4.53
C ASP A 56 -14.28 7.94 5.85
N GLU A 57 -14.33 6.60 5.94
CA GLU A 57 -13.95 5.84 7.13
C GLU A 57 -12.46 5.50 7.16
N TYR A 58 -11.83 5.36 5.99
CA TYR A 58 -10.43 4.99 5.84
C TYR A 58 -9.79 5.67 4.62
N GLY A 59 -9.05 6.73 4.89
CA GLY A 59 -8.34 7.55 3.92
C GLY A 59 -6.85 7.24 3.80
N MET A 60 -6.16 7.94 2.88
CA MET A 60 -4.71 7.80 2.71
C MET A 60 -3.92 8.19 3.98
N GLY A 61 -4.42 9.16 4.76
CA GLY A 61 -3.81 9.52 6.04
C GLY A 61 -3.85 8.36 7.05
N ASN A 62 -4.97 7.64 7.13
CA ASN A 62 -5.10 6.45 7.98
C ASN A 62 -4.13 5.35 7.54
N PHE A 63 -3.98 5.16 6.22
CA PHE A 63 -3.01 4.20 5.68
C PHE A 63 -1.57 4.53 6.07
N ILE A 64 -1.14 5.78 5.90
CA ILE A 64 0.21 6.23 6.27
C ILE A 64 0.46 6.08 7.78
N ASP A 65 -0.52 6.42 8.61
CA ASP A 65 -0.43 6.24 10.06
C ASP A 65 -0.33 4.76 10.45
N ASP A 66 -1.10 3.88 9.82
CA ASP A 66 -1.01 2.43 10.02
C ASP A 66 0.34 1.87 9.58
N LEU A 67 0.91 2.35 8.46
CA LEU A 67 2.26 1.95 8.03
C LEU A 67 3.30 2.29 9.09
N LYS A 68 3.23 3.49 9.68
CA LYS A 68 4.11 3.91 10.78
C LYS A 68 3.89 3.07 12.04
N GLN A 69 2.63 2.92 12.49
CA GLN A 69 2.30 2.17 13.70
C GLN A 69 2.69 0.70 13.61
N LYS A 70 2.51 0.09 12.43
CA LYS A 70 2.89 -1.31 12.18
C LYS A 70 4.38 -1.47 11.86
N GLY A 71 5.15 -0.39 11.78
CA GLY A 71 6.60 -0.39 11.59
C GLY A 71 7.04 -0.74 10.16
N TYR A 72 6.23 -0.44 9.15
CA TYR A 72 6.58 -0.54 7.73
C TYR A 72 7.21 0.75 7.19
N LEU A 73 6.91 1.88 7.82
CA LEU A 73 7.41 3.19 7.42
C LEU A 73 7.95 3.94 8.64
N ASP A 74 9.05 4.66 8.45
CA ASP A 74 9.56 5.65 9.39
C ASP A 74 9.54 7.04 8.73
N GLU A 75 9.38 8.07 9.55
CA GLU A 75 9.37 9.46 9.10
C GLU A 75 10.54 10.19 9.74
N ASP A 76 11.43 10.71 8.90
CA ASP A 76 12.57 11.47 9.36
C ASP A 76 12.10 12.81 9.95
N LYS A 77 12.30 12.97 11.26
CA LYS A 77 11.80 14.12 12.02
C LYS A 77 12.41 15.46 11.60
N GLN A 78 13.48 15.46 10.80
CA GLN A 78 14.16 16.69 10.40
C GLN A 78 13.63 17.25 9.07
N ASN A 79 13.28 16.38 8.12
CA ASN A 79 12.86 16.79 6.78
C ASN A 79 11.47 16.24 6.35
N GLY A 80 10.83 15.39 7.18
CA GLY A 80 9.54 14.77 6.86
C GLY A 80 9.63 13.67 5.80
N GLU A 81 10.83 13.18 5.51
CA GLU A 81 11.05 12.17 4.48
C GLU A 81 10.61 10.78 4.98
N PHE A 82 9.86 10.08 4.15
CA PHE A 82 9.40 8.73 4.44
C PHE A 82 10.44 7.70 4.00
N LYS A 83 10.78 6.78 4.91
CA LYS A 83 11.74 5.68 4.66
C LYS A 83 11.07 4.35 4.96
N ILE A 84 11.18 3.40 4.03
CA ILE A 84 10.74 2.03 4.29
C ILE A 84 11.63 1.38 5.35
N THR A 85 11.06 0.52 6.17
CA THR A 85 11.82 -0.27 7.15
C THR A 85 12.18 -1.64 6.57
N GLY A 86 13.10 -2.35 7.23
CA GLY A 86 13.40 -3.75 6.87
C GLY A 86 12.20 -4.70 6.97
N LYS A 87 11.11 -4.31 7.66
CA LYS A 87 9.86 -5.08 7.66
C LYS A 87 9.15 -5.04 6.30
N THR A 88 9.19 -3.89 5.65
CA THR A 88 8.61 -3.68 4.31
C THR A 88 9.38 -4.46 3.26
N GLU A 89 10.71 -4.50 3.37
CA GLU A 89 11.56 -5.28 2.46
C GLU A 89 11.37 -6.80 2.58
N GLN A 90 10.81 -7.29 3.69
CA GLN A 90 10.55 -8.71 3.94
C GLN A 90 9.13 -9.17 3.56
N SER A 91 8.25 -8.24 3.15
CA SER A 91 6.82 -8.51 2.92
C SER A 91 6.53 -9.05 1.52
#